data_AF-E1Y881-F1
#
_entry.id   AF-E1Y881-F1
#
_cell.length_a   1.000
_cell.length_b   1.000
_cell.length_c   1.000
_cell.angle_alpha   90.00
_cell.angle_beta   90.00
_cell.angle_gamma   90.00
#
_symmetry.space_group_name_H-M   'P 1'
#
loop_
_entity.id
_entity.type
_entity.pdbx_description
1 polymer ?
#
loop_
_entity_poly.entity_id
_entity_poly.type
_entity_poly.pdbx_seq_one_letter_code
_entity_poly.pdbx_strand_id
1 'polypeptide(L)'
;MDTPNAAFYKKISRHLYQNNGILYHLVKLFEDVLKKILLNCQQCGDCGIEYPGFLCPESSCPKHIRNGACGGSGQGRCEVYPDRFCVWYLAYQRFALTGNTENMAKVCAPPRMWELNKTSSWINFHLGKDHHTKLCSIAGACNTGLCSHKNKPDEIKGSQGRISTTPSSRS
;
A
#
# COMPACT_ATOMS: atom_id res chain seq x y z
N MET A 1 -16.24 9.91 -1.23
CA MET A 1 -16.62 8.61 -1.83
C MET A 1 -18.10 8.48 -1.62
N ASP A 2 -18.85 8.56 -2.72
CA ASP A 2 -20.28 8.83 -2.69
C ASP A 2 -21.05 7.54 -2.96
N THR A 3 -20.91 6.55 -2.07
CA THR A 3 -21.89 5.46 -2.05
C THR A 3 -23.21 6.02 -1.52
N PRO A 4 -24.37 5.67 -2.11
CA PRO A 4 -25.66 6.23 -1.69
C PRO A 4 -25.93 6.09 -0.19
N ASN A 5 -25.35 5.07 0.42
CA ASN A 5 -25.49 4.73 1.84
C ASN A 5 -24.27 5.06 2.69
N ALA A 6 -23.32 5.87 2.20
CA ALA A 6 -22.08 6.20 2.92
C ALA A 6 -22.35 6.77 4.33
N ALA A 7 -23.33 7.67 4.45
CA ALA A 7 -23.71 8.28 5.73
C ALA A 7 -24.25 7.25 6.74
N PHE A 8 -25.02 6.27 6.25
CA PHE A 8 -25.55 5.20 7.07
C PHE A 8 -24.45 4.29 7.60
N TYR A 9 -23.57 3.81 6.73
CA TYR A 9 -22.45 2.97 7.14
C TYR A 9 -21.51 3.71 8.09
N LYS A 10 -21.22 4.99 7.84
CA LYS A 10 -20.43 5.83 8.76
C LYS A 10 -21.07 5.91 10.16
N LYS A 11 -22.39 6.02 10.25
CA LYS A 11 -23.12 6.05 11.53
C LYS A 11 -23.02 4.71 12.26
N ILE A 12 -23.21 3.59 11.54
CA ILE A 12 -23.07 2.24 12.11
C ILE A 12 -21.64 1.98 12.56
N SER A 13 -20.65 2.20 11.69
CA SER A 13 -19.25 2.00 12.01
C SER A 13 -18.81 2.84 13.20
N ARG A 14 -19.34 4.08 13.34
CA ARG A 14 -19.10 4.91 14.54
C ARG A 14 -19.71 4.30 15.79
N HIS A 15 -20.95 3.82 15.71
CA HIS A 15 -21.61 3.17 16.84
C HIS A 15 -20.88 1.89 17.27
N LEU A 16 -20.50 1.04 16.32
CA LEU A 16 -19.70 -0.18 16.56
C LEU A 16 -18.34 0.14 17.16
N TYR A 17 -17.68 1.20 16.69
CA TYR A 17 -16.36 1.60 17.18
C TYR A 17 -16.40 2.29 18.55
N GLN A 18 -17.48 3.00 18.90
CA GLN A 18 -17.62 3.63 20.22
C GLN A 18 -18.04 2.61 21.28
N ASN A 19 -18.91 1.68 20.90
CA ASN A 19 -19.39 0.62 21.79
C ASN A 19 -18.51 -0.63 21.66
N ASN A 20 -17.22 -0.54 22.05
CA ASN A 20 -16.15 -1.58 22.05
C ASN A 20 -16.51 -2.97 22.66
N GLY A 21 -17.77 -3.28 22.86
CA GLY A 21 -18.27 -4.56 23.33
C GLY A 21 -18.34 -5.65 22.25
N ILE A 22 -19.05 -6.71 22.62
CA ILE A 22 -19.15 -7.99 21.90
C ILE A 22 -19.49 -7.83 20.41
N LEU A 23 -20.35 -6.86 20.06
CA LEU A 23 -20.80 -6.66 18.68
C LEU A 23 -19.66 -6.27 17.72
N TYR A 24 -18.74 -5.39 18.14
CA TYR A 24 -17.56 -5.04 17.34
C TYR A 24 -16.72 -6.29 17.03
N HIS A 25 -16.49 -7.13 18.04
CA HIS A 25 -15.72 -8.35 17.90
C HIS A 25 -16.40 -9.38 16.99
N LEU A 26 -17.73 -9.51 17.04
CA LEU A 26 -18.48 -10.39 16.15
C LEU A 26 -18.40 -9.95 14.69
N VAL A 27 -18.61 -8.66 14.41
CA VAL A 27 -18.50 -8.10 13.05
C VAL A 27 -17.08 -8.26 12.53
N LYS A 28 -16.08 -7.96 13.36
CA LYS A 28 -14.67 -8.13 13.01
C LYS A 28 -14.34 -9.60 12.72
N LEU A 29 -14.82 -10.54 13.54
CA LEU A 29 -14.59 -11.97 13.32
C LEU A 29 -15.18 -12.40 11.97
N PHE A 30 -16.39 -11.97 11.66
CA PHE A 30 -17.03 -12.27 10.39
C PHE A 30 -16.25 -11.68 9.21
N GLU A 31 -15.83 -10.42 9.29
CA GLU A 31 -14.95 -9.79 8.29
C GLU A 31 -13.67 -10.59 8.10
N ASP A 32 -13.00 -10.95 9.20
CA ASP A 32 -11.71 -11.63 9.17
C ASP A 32 -11.83 -13.03 8.56
N VAL A 33 -12.86 -13.80 8.93
CA VAL A 33 -13.11 -15.14 8.38
C VAL A 33 -13.37 -15.05 6.88
N LEU A 34 -14.29 -14.18 6.46
CA LEU A 34 -14.61 -14.01 5.04
C LEU A 34 -13.40 -13.56 4.24
N LYS A 35 -12.67 -12.53 4.70
CA LYS A 35 -11.51 -12.00 3.98
C LYS A 35 -10.31 -12.96 4.00
N LYS A 36 -10.16 -13.79 5.02
CA LYS A 36 -9.11 -14.82 5.06
C LYS A 36 -9.40 -15.93 4.08
N ILE A 37 -10.65 -16.38 3.96
CA ILE A 37 -11.08 -17.42 3.02
C ILE A 37 -11.00 -16.92 1.57
N LEU A 38 -11.47 -15.70 1.29
CA LEU A 38 -11.58 -15.20 -0.08
C LEU A 38 -10.30 -14.54 -0.61
N LEU A 39 -9.51 -13.88 0.26
CA LEU A 39 -8.43 -12.99 -0.15
C LEU A 39 -7.09 -13.27 0.55
N ASN A 40 -7.00 -14.32 1.37
CA ASN A 40 -5.84 -14.62 2.23
C ASN A 40 -5.42 -13.43 3.13
N CYS A 41 -6.38 -12.62 3.57
CA CYS A 41 -6.15 -11.39 4.32
C CYS A 41 -5.27 -11.60 5.58
N GLN A 42 -4.33 -10.67 5.80
CA GLN A 42 -3.41 -10.63 6.95
C GLN A 42 -3.84 -9.64 8.05
N GLN A 43 -5.10 -9.17 8.02
CA GLN A 43 -5.69 -8.30 9.05
C GLN A 43 -4.88 -7.02 9.31
N CYS A 44 -4.37 -6.38 8.26
CA CYS A 44 -3.57 -5.16 8.38
C CYS A 44 -4.35 -3.95 8.92
N GLY A 45 -5.70 -3.98 8.85
CA GLY A 45 -6.62 -2.91 9.26
C GLY A 45 -6.65 -1.68 8.34
N ASP A 46 -5.81 -1.68 7.30
CA ASP A 46 -5.67 -0.63 6.29
C ASP A 46 -5.60 -1.32 4.92
N CYS A 47 -6.77 -1.73 4.43
CA CYS A 47 -6.91 -2.59 3.26
C CYS A 47 -6.61 -1.79 1.99
N GLY A 48 -5.65 -2.24 1.17
CA GLY A 48 -5.29 -1.59 -0.11
C GLY A 48 -5.23 -2.62 -1.24
N ILE A 49 -6.25 -3.47 -1.34
CA ILE A 49 -6.29 -4.57 -2.33
C ILE A 49 -6.63 -4.06 -3.73
N GLU A 50 -7.27 -2.90 -3.82
CA GLU A 50 -7.68 -2.26 -5.06
C GLU A 50 -6.49 -1.83 -5.93
N TYR A 51 -5.34 -1.51 -5.32
CA TYR A 51 -4.14 -1.08 -6.06
C TYR A 51 -3.53 -2.20 -6.93
N PRO A 52 -3.25 -3.41 -6.41
CA PRO A 52 -2.73 -4.53 -7.21
C PRO A 52 -3.85 -5.38 -7.85
N GLY A 53 -5.00 -4.78 -8.20
CA GLY A 53 -6.07 -5.48 -8.92
C GLY A 53 -6.73 -6.60 -8.10
N PHE A 54 -7.11 -6.31 -6.85
CA PHE A 54 -7.76 -7.24 -5.91
C PHE A 54 -6.88 -8.44 -5.50
N LEU A 55 -5.57 -8.24 -5.45
CA LEU A 55 -4.62 -9.15 -4.84
C LEU A 55 -4.18 -8.58 -3.50
N CYS A 56 -4.11 -9.37 -2.43
CA CYS A 56 -3.62 -8.85 -1.15
C CYS A 56 -2.08 -8.83 -1.15
N PRO A 57 -1.41 -7.65 -1.21
CA PRO A 57 0.05 -7.57 -1.31
C PRO A 57 0.75 -8.10 -0.05
N GLU A 58 0.11 -7.93 1.11
CA GLU A 58 0.56 -8.44 2.41
C GLU A 58 0.59 -9.96 2.45
N SER A 59 -0.36 -10.65 1.81
CA SER A 59 -0.40 -12.12 1.82
C SER A 59 0.40 -12.75 0.69
N SER A 60 0.45 -12.07 -0.46
CA SER A 60 0.93 -12.65 -1.70
C SER A 60 2.38 -12.30 -2.01
N CYS A 61 2.91 -11.22 -1.43
CA CYS A 61 4.31 -10.85 -1.56
C CYS A 61 5.08 -11.18 -0.26
N PRO A 62 6.19 -11.94 -0.31
CA PRO A 62 7.04 -12.17 0.86
C PRO A 62 7.66 -10.88 1.42
N LYS A 63 7.68 -9.82 0.62
CA LYS A 63 8.22 -8.51 1.03
C LYS A 63 7.14 -7.57 1.59
N HIS A 64 5.87 -7.98 1.56
CA HIS A 64 4.73 -7.20 2.06
C HIS A 64 4.65 -5.76 1.48
N ILE A 65 5.15 -5.55 0.26
CA ILE A 65 5.19 -4.22 -0.37
C ILE A 65 3.85 -3.87 -1.04
N ARG A 66 3.37 -2.66 -0.81
CA ARG A 66 2.13 -2.14 -1.44
C ARG A 66 2.32 -1.59 -2.83
N ASN A 67 3.55 -1.25 -3.22
CA ASN A 67 3.88 -0.74 -4.54
C ASN A 67 5.00 -1.60 -5.12
N GLY A 68 4.83 -2.05 -6.36
CA GLY A 68 5.84 -2.79 -7.10
C GLY A 68 5.85 -2.40 -8.57
N ALA A 69 6.59 -3.09 -9.44
CA ALA A 69 7.43 -4.25 -9.14
C ALA A 69 8.66 -3.90 -8.27
N CYS A 70 9.17 -4.86 -7.50
CA CYS A 70 10.37 -4.68 -6.65
C CYS A 70 11.71 -4.92 -7.37
N GLY A 71 11.70 -5.16 -8.68
CA GLY A 71 12.90 -5.57 -9.44
C GLY A 71 13.29 -7.04 -9.27
N GLY A 72 12.91 -7.68 -8.16
CA GLY A 72 13.18 -9.09 -7.87
C GLY A 72 12.25 -10.10 -8.55
N SER A 73 11.73 -9.81 -9.73
CA SER A 73 10.87 -10.75 -10.47
C SER A 73 11.55 -11.13 -11.79
N GLY A 74 11.70 -12.43 -12.04
CA GLY A 74 12.25 -12.98 -13.28
C GLY A 74 11.24 -13.87 -13.98
N GLN A 75 10.99 -13.65 -15.27
CA GLN A 75 10.04 -14.45 -16.08
C GLN A 75 8.65 -14.60 -15.42
N GLY A 76 8.16 -13.55 -14.76
CA GLY A 76 6.87 -13.54 -14.05
C GLY A 76 6.86 -14.23 -12.67
N ARG A 77 7.98 -14.80 -12.22
CA ARG A 77 8.14 -15.48 -10.93
C ARG A 77 8.79 -14.58 -9.87
N CYS A 78 8.57 -14.90 -8.60
CA CYS A 78 9.18 -14.19 -7.47
C CYS A 78 10.62 -14.66 -7.21
N GLU A 79 11.56 -13.77 -6.89
CA GLU A 79 12.93 -14.14 -6.51
C GLU A 79 13.02 -14.98 -5.23
N VAL A 80 12.14 -14.73 -4.26
CA VAL A 80 12.17 -15.41 -2.95
C VAL A 80 11.56 -16.80 -3.06
N TYR A 81 10.53 -16.94 -3.90
CA TYR A 81 9.78 -18.17 -4.11
C TYR A 81 9.63 -18.41 -5.62
N PRO A 82 10.61 -19.07 -6.26
CA PRO A 82 10.61 -19.30 -7.71
C PRO A 82 9.47 -20.21 -8.20
N ASP A 83 8.89 -21.01 -7.31
CA ASP A 83 7.77 -21.92 -7.57
C ASP A 83 6.43 -21.20 -7.82
N ARG A 84 6.32 -19.91 -7.44
CA ARG A 84 5.08 -19.12 -7.57
C ARG A 84 5.25 -17.88 -8.43
N PHE A 85 4.14 -17.46 -9.04
CA PHE A 85 4.06 -16.20 -9.76
C PHE A 85 4.17 -15.00 -8.82
N CYS A 86 4.86 -13.96 -9.28
CA CYS A 86 4.95 -12.69 -8.59
C CYS A 86 3.57 -12.01 -8.54
N VAL A 87 3.19 -11.48 -7.37
CA VAL A 87 1.89 -10.77 -7.21
C VAL A 87 1.75 -9.62 -8.20
N TRP A 88 2.85 -8.91 -8.50
CA TRP A 88 2.86 -7.78 -9.42
C TRP A 88 2.75 -8.21 -10.88
N TYR A 89 3.25 -9.40 -11.22
CA TYR A 89 3.03 -10.01 -12.52
C TYR A 89 1.56 -10.42 -12.70
N LEU A 90 0.94 -11.01 -11.67
CA LEU A 90 -0.49 -11.33 -11.68
C LEU A 90 -1.37 -10.08 -11.73
N ALA A 91 -1.03 -9.04 -10.98
CA ALA A 91 -1.70 -7.74 -11.04
C ALA A 91 -1.63 -7.16 -12.47
N TYR A 92 -0.45 -7.17 -13.09
CA TYR A 92 -0.27 -6.74 -14.47
C TYR A 92 -1.18 -7.51 -15.44
N GLN A 93 -1.25 -8.84 -15.34
CA GLN A 93 -2.16 -9.63 -16.17
C GLN A 93 -3.63 -9.22 -15.98
N ARG A 94 -4.08 -9.01 -14.73
CA ARG A 94 -5.45 -8.57 -14.45
C ARG A 94 -5.76 -7.19 -15.07
N PHE A 95 -4.83 -6.25 -14.98
CA PHE A 95 -5.00 -4.93 -15.58
C PHE A 95 -4.90 -4.97 -17.11
N ALA A 96 -4.06 -5.83 -17.68
CA ALA A 96 -3.96 -6.04 -19.12
C ALA A 96 -5.28 -6.51 -19.74
N LEU A 97 -6.02 -7.39 -19.06
CA LEU A 97 -7.35 -7.84 -19.49
C LEU A 97 -8.38 -6.70 -19.59
N THR A 98 -8.19 -5.62 -18.83
CA THR A 98 -9.10 -4.45 -18.81
C THR A 98 -8.54 -3.25 -19.57
N GLY A 99 -7.36 -3.38 -20.20
CA GLY A 99 -6.69 -2.27 -20.87
C GLY A 99 -6.17 -1.16 -19.94
N ASN A 100 -6.10 -1.41 -18.63
CA ASN A 100 -5.80 -0.40 -17.60
C ASN A 100 -4.40 -0.54 -16.98
N THR A 101 -3.43 -1.07 -17.72
CA THR A 101 -2.06 -1.32 -17.21
C THR A 101 -1.35 -0.04 -16.76
N GLU A 102 -1.69 1.11 -17.37
CA GLU A 102 -1.13 2.41 -16.99
C GLU A 102 -1.45 2.81 -15.55
N ASN A 103 -2.58 2.34 -15.00
CA ASN A 103 -2.98 2.68 -13.63
C ASN A 103 -2.01 2.12 -12.59
N MET A 104 -1.32 1.01 -12.90
CA MET A 104 -0.29 0.46 -12.02
C MET A 104 0.92 1.39 -11.84
N ALA A 105 1.22 2.20 -12.86
CA ALA A 105 2.32 3.16 -12.81
C ALA A 105 1.88 4.54 -12.30
N LYS A 106 0.64 4.94 -12.59
CA LYS A 106 0.09 6.26 -12.21
C LYS A 106 -0.38 6.33 -10.76
N VAL A 107 -0.94 5.25 -10.22
CA VAL A 107 -1.55 5.23 -8.90
C VAL A 107 -0.57 4.62 -7.89
N CYS A 108 -0.06 5.46 -6.99
CA CYS A 108 0.77 5.00 -5.87
C CYS A 108 -0.10 4.74 -4.64
N ALA A 109 -0.05 3.51 -4.12
CA ALA A 109 -0.68 3.18 -2.85
C ALA A 109 0.12 3.84 -1.71
N PRO A 110 -0.50 4.63 -0.83
CA PRO A 110 0.21 5.20 0.30
C PRO A 110 0.73 4.12 1.26
N PRO A 111 1.74 4.46 2.08
CA PRO A 111 2.27 3.57 3.09
C PRO A 111 1.19 3.04 4.03
N ARG A 112 1.44 1.83 4.54
CA ARG A 112 0.58 1.21 5.53
C ARG A 112 0.56 1.97 6.84
N MET A 113 -0.64 2.18 7.37
CA MET A 113 -0.83 2.56 8.76
C MET A 113 -0.77 1.35 9.68
N TRP A 114 0.36 1.24 10.36
CA TRP A 114 0.62 0.15 11.30
C TRP A 114 -0.18 0.28 12.60
N GLU A 115 -0.67 1.47 12.90
CA GLU A 115 -1.53 1.76 14.05
C GLU A 115 -2.87 1.02 13.97
N LEU A 116 -3.31 0.66 12.76
CA LEU A 116 -4.55 -0.07 12.51
C LEU A 116 -4.35 -1.60 12.52
N ASN A 117 -3.15 -2.12 12.81
CA ASN A 117 -2.88 -3.55 12.76
C ASN A 117 -3.86 -4.36 13.62
N LYS A 118 -4.37 -5.47 13.08
CA LYS A 118 -5.37 -6.35 13.71
C LYS A 118 -6.72 -5.68 14.02
N THR A 119 -7.05 -4.54 13.41
CA THR A 119 -8.39 -3.92 13.49
C THR A 119 -9.21 -4.16 12.22
N SER A 120 -10.51 -3.89 12.28
CA SER A 120 -11.42 -4.03 11.13
C SER A 120 -11.10 -3.00 10.04
N SER A 121 -10.69 -3.46 8.87
CA SER A 121 -10.42 -2.58 7.72
C SER A 121 -11.70 -1.94 7.18
N TRP A 122 -12.84 -2.63 7.24
CA TRP A 122 -14.12 -2.08 6.78
C TRP A 122 -14.65 -0.95 7.68
N ILE A 123 -14.51 -1.10 8.99
CA ILE A 123 -14.88 -0.05 9.95
C ILE A 123 -13.94 1.15 9.80
N ASN A 124 -12.63 0.91 9.68
CA ASN A 124 -11.65 1.99 9.51
C ASN A 124 -11.88 2.80 8.23
N PHE A 125 -12.25 2.14 7.13
CA PHE A 125 -12.63 2.77 5.88
C PHE A 125 -13.82 3.73 6.05
N HIS A 126 -14.92 3.26 6.65
CA HIS A 126 -16.11 4.11 6.84
C HIS A 126 -15.90 5.23 7.87
N LEU A 127 -14.97 5.06 8.80
CA LEU A 127 -14.56 6.10 9.73
C LEU A 127 -13.58 7.12 9.14
N GLY A 128 -13.04 6.86 7.95
CA GLY A 128 -11.99 7.68 7.33
C GLY A 128 -10.67 7.65 8.10
N LYS A 129 -10.39 6.55 8.79
CA LYS A 129 -9.13 6.35 9.52
C LYS A 129 -8.03 5.79 8.65
N ASP A 130 -8.41 5.17 7.54
CA ASP A 130 -7.54 4.48 6.62
C ASP A 130 -6.87 5.43 5.61
N HIS A 131 -6.01 4.85 4.78
CA HIS A 131 -5.12 5.61 3.92
C HIS A 131 -5.85 6.41 2.82
N HIS A 132 -7.09 6.03 2.49
CA HIS A 132 -7.94 6.75 1.53
C HIS A 132 -8.22 8.19 1.95
N THR A 133 -8.29 8.46 3.26
CA THR A 133 -8.58 9.81 3.76
C THR A 133 -7.32 10.65 3.94
N LYS A 134 -6.17 10.03 4.27
CA LYS A 134 -4.91 10.73 4.57
C LYS A 134 -4.11 11.17 3.34
N LEU A 135 -4.41 10.61 2.16
CA LEU A 135 -3.83 11.05 0.87
C LEU A 135 -4.09 12.55 0.61
N CYS A 136 -5.27 13.06 0.99
CA CYS A 136 -5.60 14.47 0.83
C CYS A 136 -4.75 15.40 1.73
N SER A 137 -4.32 14.94 2.90
CA SER A 137 -3.51 15.75 3.81
C SER A 137 -2.03 15.77 3.46
N ILE A 138 -1.46 14.67 2.95
CA ILE A 138 -0.05 14.63 2.53
C ILE A 138 0.14 15.32 1.17
N ALA A 139 -0.72 15.03 0.19
CA ALA A 139 -0.73 15.77 -1.08
C ALA A 139 -1.09 17.24 -0.85
N GLY A 140 -2.03 17.52 0.06
CA GLY A 140 -2.35 18.88 0.52
C GLY A 140 -1.17 19.57 1.21
N ALA A 141 -0.41 18.87 2.07
CA ALA A 141 0.79 19.41 2.73
C ALA A 141 1.98 19.62 1.78
N CYS A 142 2.04 18.83 0.70
CA CYS A 142 3.04 18.99 -0.36
C CYS A 142 2.68 20.14 -1.31
N ASN A 143 1.38 20.40 -1.48
CA ASN A 143 0.85 21.48 -2.32
C ASN A 143 0.67 22.81 -1.56
N THR A 144 0.50 22.77 -0.24
CA THR A 144 0.73 23.94 0.60
C THR A 144 2.24 24.12 0.71
N GLY A 145 2.75 25.33 0.53
CA GLY A 145 4.19 25.62 0.59
C GLY A 145 4.84 25.43 1.98
N LEU A 146 4.29 24.55 2.83
CA LEU A 146 4.70 24.30 4.21
C LEU A 146 5.83 23.26 4.35
N CYS A 147 6.37 22.71 3.25
CA CYS A 147 7.66 22.06 3.31
C CYS A 147 8.73 23.09 3.71
N SER A 148 9.11 23.09 4.99
CA SER A 148 10.19 23.91 5.57
C SER A 148 11.56 23.75 4.87
N HIS A 149 11.67 22.81 3.91
CA HIS A 149 12.85 22.60 3.09
C HIS A 149 12.96 23.51 1.85
N LYS A 150 11.97 24.36 1.53
CA LYS A 150 12.03 25.26 0.36
C LYS A 150 12.96 26.48 0.48
N ASN A 151 13.85 26.53 1.49
CA ASN A 151 14.90 27.55 1.60
C ASN A 151 16.23 26.99 2.10
N LYS A 152 16.69 25.87 1.53
CA LYS A 152 18.13 25.60 1.49
C LYS A 152 18.49 25.39 0.01
N PRO A 153 19.36 26.22 -0.59
CA PRO A 153 19.92 25.86 -1.89
C PRO A 153 20.55 24.47 -1.73
N ASP A 154 20.21 23.57 -2.65
CA ASP A 154 20.75 22.24 -2.71
C ASP A 154 22.27 22.32 -2.90
N GLU A 155 23.02 22.28 -1.80
CA GLU A 155 24.44 21.97 -1.83
C GLU A 155 24.55 20.46 -2.12
N ILE A 156 24.31 20.09 -3.38
CA ILE A 156 24.72 18.81 -3.93
C ILE A 156 26.25 18.87 -3.97
N LYS A 157 26.91 18.58 -2.85
CA LYS A 157 28.29 18.14 -2.87
C LYS A 157 28.27 16.80 -3.58
N GLY A 158 28.44 16.85 -4.90
CA GLY A 158 28.90 15.71 -5.66
C GLY A 158 30.15 15.20 -4.97
N SER A 159 30.06 14.04 -4.32
CA SER A 159 31.23 13.26 -4.01
C SER A 159 31.84 12.88 -5.35
N GLN A 160 32.77 13.71 -5.81
CA GLN A 160 33.72 13.34 -6.84
C GLN A 160 34.51 12.15 -6.27
N GLY A 161 34.02 10.94 -6.54
CA GLY A 161 34.83 9.74 -6.50
C GLY A 161 35.91 9.91 -7.55
N ARG A 162 37.05 10.44 -7.12
CA ARG A 162 38.27 10.53 -7.92
C ARG A 162 38.73 9.09 -8.19
N ILE A 163 38.45 8.59 -9.39
CA ILE A 163 39.12 7.40 -9.93
C ILE A 163 40.59 7.82 -10.11
N SER A 164 41.43 7.49 -9.13
CA SER A 164 42.88 7.58 -9.27
C SER A 164 43.34 6.41 -10.12
N THR A 165 43.50 6.64 -11.42
CA THR A 165 44.31 5.76 -12.28
C THR A 165 45.78 5.94 -11.87
N THR A 166 46.31 5.02 -11.09
CA THR A 166 47.77 4.85 -10.94
C THR A 166 48.27 4.06 -12.15
N PRO A 167 49.28 4.54 -12.90
CA PRO A 167 49.98 3.70 -13.85
C PRO A 167 50.91 2.76 -13.06
N SER A 168 50.68 1.46 -13.21
CA SER A 168 51.64 0.43 -12.86
C SER A 168 52.81 0.51 -13.85
N SER A 169 53.93 1.08 -13.43
CA SER A 169 55.23 0.84 -14.06
C SER A 169 56.04 -0.08 -13.16
N ARG A 170 56.09 -1.36 -13.54
CA ARG A 170 57.13 -2.30 -13.13
C ARG A 170 58.45 -1.88 -13.77
N SER A 171 59.46 -1.67 -12.95
CA SER A 171 60.88 -1.92 -13.21
C SER A 171 61.59 -1.94 -11.87
#